data_AF-A0A7X4RWQ0-F1
#
_entry.id   AF-A0A7X4RWQ0-F1
#
_cell.length_a   1.000
_cell.length_b   1.000
_cell.length_c   1.000
_cell.angle_alpha   90.00
_cell.angle_beta   90.00
_cell.angle_gamma   90.00
#
_symmetry.space_group_name_H-M   'P 1'
#
loop_
_entity.id
_entity.type
_entity.pdbx_description
1 polymer ?
#
loop_
_entity_poly.entity_id
_entity_poly.type
_entity_poly.pdbx_seq_one_letter_code
_entity_poly.pdbx_strand_id
1 'polypeptide(L)' 'MCLIRLKEVMAMTGLSRSYVYQLIGEGYFPQSISLGARVVAWVQSEVQQ' A
#
# COMPACT_ATOMS: atom_id res chain seq x y z
N MET A 1 -12.21 0.26 -9.92
CA MET A 1 -11.33 0.53 -8.76
C MET A 1 -11.02 -0.79 -8.10
N CYS A 2 -9.76 -1.23 -8.17
CA CYS A 2 -9.28 -2.47 -7.55
C CYS A 2 -8.51 -2.13 -6.27
N LEU A 3 -8.79 -2.84 -5.18
CA LEU A 3 -8.10 -2.67 -3.91
C LEU A 3 -7.14 -3.84 -3.69
N ILE A 4 -5.89 -3.53 -3.39
CA ILE A 4 -4.82 -4.51 -3.17
C ILE A 4 -4.36 -4.50 -1.72
N ARG A 5 -4.02 -5.67 -1.18
CA ARG A 5 -3.50 -5.79 0.20
C ARG A 5 -1.98 -5.59 0.23
N LEU A 6 -1.42 -5.46 1.43
CA LEU A 6 0.01 -5.27 1.63
C LEU A 6 0.88 -6.31 0.92
N LYS A 7 0.44 -7.59 0.88
CA LYS A 7 1.16 -8.64 0.15
C LYS A 7 1.24 -8.36 -1.35
N GLU A 8 0.15 -7.89 -1.94
CA GLU A 8 0.09 -7.53 -3.36
C GLU A 8 0.89 -6.26 -3.63
N VAL A 9 0.82 -5.26 -2.76
CA VAL A 9 1.65 -4.05 -2.84
C VAL A 9 3.14 -4.42 -2.88
N MET A 10 3.60 -5.27 -1.96
CA MET A 10 5.00 -5.72 -1.95
C MET A 10 5.37 -6.52 -3.20
N ALA A 11 4.47 -7.36 -3.72
CA ALA A 11 4.70 -8.12 -4.94
C ALA A 11 4.75 -7.23 -6.20
N MET A 12 3.93 -6.18 -6.26
CA MET A 12 3.88 -5.25 -7.39
C MET A 12 5.03 -4.25 -7.40
N THR A 13 5.39 -3.72 -6.22
CA THR A 13 6.42 -2.67 -6.08
C THR A 13 7.83 -3.24 -5.85
N GLY A 14 7.93 -4.52 -5.46
CA GLY A 14 9.19 -5.14 -5.03
C GLY A 14 9.71 -4.60 -3.69
N LEU A 15 8.96 -3.73 -3.02
CA LEU A 15 9.37 -3.10 -1.78
C LEU A 15 9.11 -4.01 -0.58
N SER A 16 9.98 -3.91 0.42
CA SER A 16 9.74 -4.55 1.71
C SER A 16 8.64 -3.82 2.48
N ARG A 17 7.93 -4.54 3.35
CA ARG A 17 6.90 -3.98 4.24
C ARG A 17 7.37 -2.71 4.95
N SER A 18 8.55 -2.75 5.56
CA SER A 18 9.09 -1.63 6.34
C SER A 18 9.31 -0.40 5.46
N TYR A 19 9.80 -0.62 4.24
CA TYR A 19 10.04 0.46 3.29
C TYR A 19 8.75 1.08 2.77
N VAL A 20 7.70 0.27 2.54
CA VAL A 20 6.36 0.80 2.23
C VAL A 20 5.88 1.74 3.33
N TYR A 21 5.95 1.32 4.61
CA TYR A 21 5.55 2.20 5.72
C TYR A 21 6.45 3.42 5.88
N GLN A 22 7.74 3.31 5.59
CA GLN A 22 8.67 4.44 5.58
C GLN A 22 8.24 5.47 4.52
N LEU A 23 8.00 5.04 3.28
CA LEU A 23 7.56 5.94 2.21
C LEU A 23 6.18 6.55 2.48
N ILE A 24 5.27 5.81 3.14
CA ILE A 24 4.01 6.38 3.62
C ILE A 24 4.27 7.51 4.63
N GLY A 25 5.21 7.32 5.56
CA GLY A 25 5.61 8.34 6.53
C GLY A 25 6.32 9.54 5.90
N GLU A 26 7.08 9.33 4.83
CA GLU A 26 7.75 10.38 4.06
C GLU A 26 6.82 11.08 3.05
N GLY A 27 5.61 10.56 2.82
CA GLY A 27 4.64 11.11 1.87
C GLY A 27 4.88 10.71 0.40
N TYR A 28 5.81 9.78 0.15
CA TYR A 28 6.13 9.25 -1.18
C TYR A 28 5.32 8.02 -1.58
N PHE A 29 4.38 7.58 -0.74
CA PHE A 29 3.53 6.42 -1.03
C PHE A 29 2.08 6.69 -0.62
N PRO A 30 1.09 6.18 -1.38
CA PRO A 30 -0.32 6.38 -1.07
C PRO A 30 -0.68 5.82 0.30
N GLN A 31 -1.57 6.52 1.00
CA GLN A 31 -2.04 6.10 2.32
C GLN A 31 -2.93 4.85 2.20
N SER A 32 -2.82 3.97 3.19
CA SER A 32 -3.63 2.77 3.24
C SER A 32 -5.08 3.10 3.65
N ILE A 33 -6.04 2.56 2.92
CA ILE A 33 -7.46 2.61 3.23
C ILE A 33 -7.78 1.50 4.24
N SER A 34 -8.35 1.87 5.38
CA SER A 34 -8.85 0.90 6.36
C SER A 34 -10.19 0.33 5.90
N LEU A 35 -10.26 -0.99 5.71
CA LEU A 35 -11.47 -1.73 5.36
C LEU A 35 -12.14 -2.37 6.59
N GLY A 36 -11.61 -2.12 7.78
CA GLY A 36 -12.14 -2.64 9.05
C GLY A 36 -11.08 -2.69 10.15
N ALA A 37 -11.41 -3.29 11.28
CA ALA A 37 -10.62 -3.21 12.52
C ALA A 37 -9.14 -3.66 12.40
N ARG A 38 -8.79 -4.50 11.43
CA ARG A 38 -7.41 -5.01 11.21
C ARG A 38 -7.01 -5.13 9.75
N VAL A 39 -7.85 -4.65 8.82
CA VAL A 39 -7.64 -4.87 7.39
C VAL A 39 -7.38 -3.52 6.73
N VAL A 40 -6.24 -3.43 6.05
CA VAL A 40 -5.83 -2.27 5.26
C VAL A 40 -5.60 -2.68 3.82
N ALA A 41 -5.92 -1.79 2.89
CA ALA A 41 -5.73 -1.97 1.46
C ALA A 41 -5.29 -0.65 0.80
N TRP A 42 -4.80 -0.75 -0.43
CA TRP A 42 -4.41 0.39 -1.26
C TRP A 42 -5.16 0.35 -2.57
N VAL A 43 -5.37 1.50 -3.20
CA VAL A 43 -5.89 1.54 -4.56
C VAL A 43 -4.77 1.11 -5.50
N GLN A 44 -5.01 0.06 -6.28
CA GLN A 44 -4.00 -0.50 -7.18
C GLN A 44 -3.42 0.55 -8.14
N SER A 45 -4.29 1.41 -8.68
CA SER A 45 -3.89 2.48 -9.61
C SER A 45 -2.97 3.51 -8.96
N GLU A 46 -3.13 3.80 -7.67
CA GLU A 46 -2.26 4.74 -6.95
C GLU A 46 -0.87 4.15 -6.65
N VAL A 47 -0.77 2.82 -6.58
CA VAL A 47 0.50 2.11 -6.30
C VAL A 47 1.32 1.88 -7.57
N GLN A 48 0.69 1.88 -8.74
CA GLN A 48 1.36 1.63 -10.02
C GLN A 48 1.77 2.92 -10.78
N GLN A 49 1.31 4.09 -10.31
CA GLN A 49 1.73 5.38 -10.86
C GLN A 49 3.11 5.80 -10.38
#